data_AF-A0A7I7K8P9-F1
#
_entry.id   AF-A0A7I7K8P9-F1
#
_cell.length_a   1.000
_cell.length_b   1.000
_cell.length_c   1.000
_cell.angle_alpha   90.00
_cell.angle_beta   90.00
_cell.angle_gamma   90.00
#
_symmetry.space_group_name_H-M   'P 1'
#
loop_
_entity.id
_entity.type
_entity.pdbx_description
1 polymer ?
#
loop_
_entity_poly.entity_id
_entity_poly.type
_entity_poly.pdbx_seq_one_letter_code
_entity_poly.pdbx_strand_id
1 'polypeptide(L)'
;MTLGQDRADRGDWAYLLSGFAAIVVGGLVLWAKQRASEEVANLDMKVADRFRITIKDALQPVAELIADMPAQTRTVRRESIKTVSTQAVSALRLLLKDVSRLRATVYQINADGDMECVCYHGRGNSVQPQPFIRTTLRGERALEFVRRGGEPLFIRDIDKVNEGDVDYRGTRSGYKTFISASIHNDADGYGMVTIDAPRAGSLVDTDKQLVALVADLLAIAFAIAEH
;
A
#
# COMPACT_ATOMS: atom_id res chain seq x y z
N MET A 1 65.90 56.67 -26.09
CA MET A 1 66.18 55.35 -26.69
C MET A 1 65.51 54.31 -25.80
N THR A 2 64.54 53.62 -26.38
CA THR A 2 63.61 52.64 -25.78
C THR A 2 64.29 51.36 -25.34
N LEU A 3 63.79 50.72 -24.27
CA LEU A 3 63.23 49.36 -24.27
C LEU A 3 63.23 48.78 -22.84
N GLY A 4 62.08 48.23 -22.42
CA GLY A 4 62.07 47.22 -21.37
C GLY A 4 61.03 47.36 -20.26
N GLN A 5 59.87 47.99 -20.51
CA GLN A 5 58.77 48.07 -19.56
C GLN A 5 57.72 46.97 -19.79
N ASP A 6 58.14 45.75 -20.13
CA ASP A 6 57.22 44.74 -20.70
C ASP A 6 57.42 43.32 -20.13
N ARG A 7 57.56 43.22 -18.80
CA ARG A 7 57.65 41.93 -18.10
C ARG A 7 56.82 41.79 -16.82
N ALA A 8 56.02 42.81 -16.47
CA ALA A 8 55.11 42.74 -15.32
C ALA A 8 53.73 42.14 -15.68
N ASP A 9 53.37 42.10 -16.96
CA ASP A 9 51.97 41.87 -17.38
C ASP A 9 51.58 40.38 -17.55
N ARG A 10 52.53 39.43 -17.45
CA ARG A 10 52.22 38.00 -17.63
C ARG A 10 51.71 37.29 -16.36
N GLY A 11 51.92 37.87 -15.18
CA GLY A 11 51.52 37.27 -13.90
C GLY A 11 50.05 37.53 -13.55
N ASP A 12 49.55 38.74 -13.83
CA ASP A 12 48.18 39.16 -13.46
C ASP A 12 47.10 38.45 -14.29
N TRP A 13 47.39 38.13 -15.55
CA TRP A 13 46.49 37.38 -16.42
C TRP A 13 46.26 35.94 -15.94
N ALA A 14 47.26 35.32 -15.29
CA ALA A 14 47.12 33.95 -14.78
C ALA A 14 46.12 33.88 -13.60
N TYR A 15 46.13 34.87 -12.71
CA TYR A 15 45.18 34.96 -11.60
C TYR A 15 43.76 35.26 -12.09
N LEU A 16 43.60 36.16 -13.05
CA LEU A 16 42.30 36.46 -13.65
C LEU A 16 41.69 35.26 -14.40
N LEU A 17 42.51 34.51 -15.15
CA LEU A 17 42.07 33.29 -15.83
C LEU A 17 41.68 32.18 -14.83
N SER A 18 42.40 32.05 -13.71
CA SER A 18 42.07 31.06 -12.68
C SER A 18 40.75 31.37 -11.95
N GLY A 19 40.51 32.64 -11.64
CA GLY A 19 39.25 33.09 -11.05
C GLY A 19 38.06 32.90 -11.99
N PHE A 20 38.24 33.23 -13.28
CA PHE A 20 37.22 33.02 -14.30
C PHE A 20 36.88 31.54 -14.48
N ALA A 21 37.88 30.65 -14.53
CA ALA A 21 37.67 29.22 -14.62
C ALA A 21 36.87 28.67 -13.43
N ALA A 22 37.14 29.13 -12.20
CA ALA A 22 36.38 28.73 -11.02
C ALA A 22 34.92 29.16 -11.09
N ILE A 23 34.63 30.37 -11.58
CA ILE A 23 33.26 30.87 -11.77
C ILE A 23 32.51 30.05 -12.82
N VAL A 24 33.16 29.74 -13.95
CA VAL A 24 32.56 28.94 -15.04
C VAL A 24 32.27 27.51 -14.57
N VAL A 25 33.21 26.86 -13.89
CA VAL A 25 33.02 25.51 -13.36
C VAL A 25 31.94 25.49 -12.28
N GLY A 26 31.96 26.45 -11.34
CA GLY A 26 30.92 26.58 -10.31
C GLY A 26 29.53 26.81 -10.91
N GLY A 27 29.43 27.68 -11.93
CA GLY A 27 28.20 27.91 -12.67
C GLY A 27 27.69 26.67 -13.40
N LEU A 28 28.59 25.91 -14.06
CA LEU A 28 28.25 24.65 -14.70
C LEU A 28 27.75 23.59 -13.72
N VAL A 29 28.37 23.47 -12.55
CA VAL A 29 27.95 22.53 -11.50
C VAL A 29 26.58 22.91 -10.94
N LEU A 30 26.34 24.20 -10.67
CA LEU A 30 25.03 24.68 -10.19
C LEU A 30 23.94 24.50 -11.24
N TRP A 31 24.24 24.79 -12.51
CA TRP A 31 23.32 24.59 -13.62
C TRP A 31 23.00 23.10 -13.85
N ALA A 32 24.01 22.23 -13.80
CA ALA A 32 23.82 20.78 -13.87
C ALA A 32 22.98 20.26 -12.69
N LYS A 33 23.22 20.77 -11.48
CA LYS A 33 22.44 20.41 -10.28
C LYS A 33 21.00 20.89 -10.37
N GLN A 34 20.75 22.09 -10.91
CA GLN A 34 19.41 22.61 -11.15
C GLN A 34 18.65 21.76 -12.17
N ARG A 35 19.28 21.42 -13.31
CA ARG A 35 18.66 20.53 -14.30
C ARG A 35 18.38 19.13 -13.77
N ALA A 36 19.32 18.55 -13.02
CA ALA A 36 19.11 17.25 -12.38
C ALA A 36 17.94 17.30 -11.39
N SER A 37 17.77 18.40 -10.64
CA SER A 37 16.64 18.58 -9.73
C SER A 37 15.31 18.73 -10.46
N GLU A 38 15.26 19.46 -11.58
CA GLU A 38 14.06 19.60 -12.40
C GLU A 38 13.66 18.27 -13.07
N GLU A 39 14.63 17.49 -13.53
CA GLU A 39 14.39 16.17 -14.09
C GLU A 39 13.85 15.20 -13.02
N VAL A 40 14.45 15.18 -11.82
CA VAL A 40 13.97 14.37 -10.69
C VAL A 40 12.56 14.80 -10.27
N ALA A 41 12.29 16.09 -10.11
CA ALA A 41 10.96 16.59 -9.75
C ALA A 41 9.89 16.23 -10.79
N ASN A 42 10.22 16.35 -12.09
CA ASN A 42 9.32 15.96 -13.17
C ASN A 42 9.08 14.44 -13.21
N LEU A 43 10.09 13.62 -12.90
CA LEU A 43 9.94 12.17 -12.78
C LEU A 43 9.03 11.82 -11.60
N ASP A 44 9.25 12.44 -10.44
CA ASP A 44 8.43 12.23 -9.24
C ASP A 44 6.96 12.59 -9.48
N MET A 45 6.69 13.73 -10.13
CA MET A 45 5.34 14.12 -10.53
C MET A 45 4.69 13.09 -11.47
N LYS A 46 5.40 12.63 -12.50
CA LYS A 46 4.88 11.63 -13.45
C LYS A 46 4.60 10.29 -12.78
N VAL A 47 5.43 9.88 -11.82
CA VAL A 47 5.22 8.67 -11.02
C VAL A 47 3.98 8.82 -10.16
N ALA A 48 3.82 9.96 -9.47
CA ALA A 48 2.65 10.23 -8.65
C ALA A 48 1.35 10.24 -9.46
N ASP A 49 1.32 10.89 -10.63
CA ASP A 49 0.14 10.94 -11.49
C ASP A 49 -0.21 9.55 -12.05
N ARG A 50 0.79 8.79 -12.48
CA ARG A 50 0.58 7.41 -12.93
C ARG A 50 0.04 6.52 -11.81
N PHE A 51 0.54 6.70 -10.59
CA PHE A 51 0.07 5.97 -9.43
C PHE A 51 -1.38 6.32 -9.10
N ARG A 52 -1.76 7.60 -9.12
CA ARG A 52 -3.15 8.06 -8.94
C ARG A 52 -4.09 7.46 -9.99
N ILE A 53 -3.70 7.47 -11.25
CA ILE A 53 -4.46 6.84 -12.34
C ILE A 53 -4.62 5.34 -12.07
N THR A 54 -3.54 4.67 -11.66
CA THR A 54 -3.59 3.23 -11.37
C THR A 54 -4.54 2.91 -10.20
N ILE A 55 -4.53 3.71 -9.13
CA ILE A 55 -5.49 3.57 -8.01
C ILE A 55 -6.91 3.72 -8.52
N LYS A 56 -7.18 4.79 -9.27
CA LYS A 56 -8.51 5.05 -9.81
C LYS A 56 -8.98 3.89 -10.68
N ASP A 57 -8.18 3.48 -11.65
CA ASP A 57 -8.55 2.43 -12.60
C ASP A 57 -8.74 1.07 -11.90
N ALA A 58 -7.94 0.77 -10.88
CA ALA A 58 -8.07 -0.48 -10.12
C ALA A 58 -9.30 -0.50 -9.20
N LEU A 59 -9.67 0.64 -8.60
CA LEU A 59 -10.77 0.73 -7.63
C LEU A 59 -12.11 1.14 -8.25
N GLN A 60 -12.12 1.71 -9.45
CA GLN A 60 -13.35 2.12 -10.13
C GLN A 60 -14.37 0.97 -10.27
N PRO A 61 -13.98 -0.26 -10.68
CA PRO A 61 -14.94 -1.38 -10.73
C PRO A 61 -15.53 -1.74 -9.37
N VAL A 62 -14.76 -1.56 -8.28
CA VAL A 62 -15.24 -1.80 -6.91
C VAL A 62 -16.28 -0.75 -6.54
N ALA A 63 -15.99 0.53 -6.82
CA ALA A 63 -16.89 1.64 -6.53
C ALA A 63 -18.21 1.57 -7.33
N GLU A 64 -18.14 1.20 -8.62
CA GLU A 64 -19.33 1.01 -9.47
C GLU A 64 -20.23 -0.10 -8.94
N LEU A 65 -19.66 -1.26 -8.56
CA LEU A 65 -20.43 -2.34 -7.97
C LEU A 65 -21.11 -1.91 -6.66
N ILE A 66 -20.41 -1.15 -5.80
CA ILE A 66 -20.97 -0.63 -4.55
C ILE A 66 -22.12 0.36 -4.83
N ALA A 67 -21.94 1.24 -5.82
CA ALA A 67 -22.94 2.24 -6.19
C ALA A 67 -24.25 1.62 -6.71
N ASP A 68 -24.18 0.43 -7.32
CA ASP A 68 -25.36 -0.29 -7.79
C ASP A 68 -26.10 -1.04 -6.68
N MET A 69 -25.46 -1.32 -5.54
CA MET A 69 -26.05 -2.14 -4.46
C MET A 69 -27.35 -1.56 -3.86
N PRO A 70 -27.50 -0.25 -3.60
CA PRO A 70 -28.72 0.30 -3.01
C PRO A 70 -30.00 0.05 -3.82
N ALA A 71 -29.88 -0.08 -5.15
CA ALA A 71 -31.01 -0.36 -6.04
C ALA A 71 -31.42 -1.85 -6.07
N GLN A 72 -30.62 -2.73 -5.47
CA GLN A 72 -30.81 -4.18 -5.50
C GLN A 72 -31.70 -4.66 -4.33
N THR A 73 -32.33 -5.82 -4.51
CA THR A 73 -33.05 -6.51 -3.42
C THR A 73 -32.06 -7.03 -2.38
N ARG A 74 -32.52 -7.23 -1.13
CA ARG A 74 -31.66 -7.69 -0.02
C ARG A 74 -30.88 -8.98 -0.34
N THR A 75 -31.52 -9.94 -1.00
CA THR A 75 -30.86 -11.20 -1.40
C THR A 75 -29.72 -10.93 -2.38
N VAL A 76 -29.97 -10.08 -3.39
CA VAL A 76 -28.97 -9.73 -4.40
C VAL A 76 -27.84 -8.90 -3.79
N ARG A 77 -28.12 -7.98 -2.87
CA ARG A 77 -27.07 -7.24 -2.15
C ARG A 77 -26.09 -8.15 -1.42
N ARG A 78 -26.60 -9.21 -0.77
CA ARG A 78 -25.76 -10.20 -0.07
C ARG A 78 -24.89 -11.00 -1.04
N GLU A 79 -25.39 -11.35 -2.21
CA GLU A 79 -24.59 -11.98 -3.26
C GLU A 79 -23.55 -11.01 -3.84
N SER A 80 -23.90 -9.73 -3.99
CA SER A 80 -23.01 -8.67 -4.48
C SER A 80 -21.78 -8.49 -3.58
N ILE A 81 -21.86 -8.75 -2.27
CA ILE A 81 -20.70 -8.72 -1.36
C ILE A 81 -19.57 -9.62 -1.85
N LYS A 82 -19.89 -10.82 -2.33
CA LYS A 82 -18.87 -11.74 -2.86
C LYS A 82 -18.20 -11.18 -4.10
N THR A 83 -18.98 -10.57 -4.98
CA THR A 83 -18.49 -9.94 -6.22
C THR A 83 -17.62 -8.72 -5.92
N VAL A 84 -18.09 -7.81 -5.07
CA VAL A 84 -17.35 -6.62 -4.61
C VAL A 84 -16.03 -7.05 -3.94
N SER A 85 -16.09 -8.01 -3.03
CA SER A 85 -14.90 -8.54 -2.34
C SER A 85 -13.90 -9.15 -3.32
N THR A 86 -14.38 -9.87 -4.34
CA THR A 86 -13.53 -10.45 -5.40
C THR A 86 -12.83 -9.39 -6.23
N GLN A 87 -13.52 -8.30 -6.58
CA GLN A 87 -12.90 -7.17 -7.27
C GLN A 87 -11.91 -6.43 -6.36
N ALA A 88 -12.24 -6.24 -5.09
CA ALA A 88 -11.38 -5.60 -4.11
C ALA A 88 -10.03 -6.33 -3.94
N VAL A 89 -10.04 -7.66 -3.75
CA VAL A 89 -8.79 -8.43 -3.65
C VAL A 89 -8.00 -8.45 -4.96
N SER A 90 -8.68 -8.34 -6.09
CA SER A 90 -8.03 -8.25 -7.41
C SER A 90 -7.39 -6.88 -7.63
N ALA A 91 -8.05 -5.81 -7.22
CA ALA A 91 -7.52 -4.45 -7.23
C ALA A 91 -6.26 -4.34 -6.36
N LEU A 92 -6.29 -4.88 -5.13
CA LEU A 92 -5.10 -4.93 -4.26
C LEU A 92 -3.92 -5.64 -4.94
N ARG A 93 -4.17 -6.74 -5.64
CA ARG A 93 -3.12 -7.46 -6.37
C ARG A 93 -2.55 -6.64 -7.54
N LEU A 94 -3.38 -5.87 -8.24
CA LEU A 94 -2.93 -5.00 -9.32
C LEU A 94 -2.10 -3.82 -8.80
N LEU A 95 -2.55 -3.21 -7.71
CA LEU A 95 -1.87 -2.09 -7.07
C LEU A 95 -0.53 -2.49 -6.46
N LEU A 96 -0.44 -3.72 -5.94
CA LEU A 96 0.75 -4.29 -5.32
C LEU A 96 1.41 -5.37 -6.21
N LYS A 97 1.35 -5.17 -7.53
CA LYS A 97 1.86 -6.14 -8.52
C LYS A 97 3.34 -6.49 -8.36
N ASP A 98 4.12 -5.58 -7.79
CA ASP A 98 5.56 -5.74 -7.59
C ASP A 98 5.86 -6.61 -6.35
N VAL A 99 4.86 -6.89 -5.51
CA VAL A 99 4.98 -7.81 -4.39
C VAL A 99 4.83 -9.25 -4.89
N SER A 100 5.98 -9.93 -5.03
CA SER A 100 6.03 -11.30 -5.54
C SER A 100 5.16 -12.26 -4.73
N ARG A 101 4.27 -12.97 -5.44
CA ARG A 101 3.35 -13.97 -4.88
C ARG A 101 2.54 -13.43 -3.70
N LEU A 102 2.04 -12.20 -3.81
CA LEU A 102 1.05 -11.64 -2.89
C LEU A 102 -0.21 -12.50 -2.88
N ARG A 103 -0.80 -12.66 -1.69
CA ARG A 103 -2.19 -13.14 -1.53
C ARG A 103 -2.99 -12.03 -0.86
N ALA A 104 -4.16 -11.72 -1.41
CA ALA A 104 -5.15 -10.84 -0.81
C ALA A 104 -6.37 -11.68 -0.42
N THR A 105 -6.98 -11.40 0.73
CA THR A 105 -8.10 -12.17 1.29
C THR A 105 -9.07 -11.26 2.00
N VAL A 106 -10.35 -11.48 1.79
CA VAL A 106 -11.44 -10.84 2.57
C VAL A 106 -12.08 -11.89 3.45
N TYR A 107 -12.19 -11.55 4.74
CA TYR A 107 -12.89 -12.33 5.74
C TYR A 107 -14.14 -11.59 6.20
N GLN A 108 -15.20 -12.34 6.50
CA GLN A 108 -16.47 -11.83 7.04
C GLN A 108 -16.80 -12.56 8.34
N ILE A 109 -17.35 -11.82 9.31
CA ILE A 109 -17.94 -12.42 10.50
C ILE A 109 -19.26 -13.07 10.11
N ASN A 110 -19.39 -14.37 10.38
CA ASN A 110 -20.59 -15.13 10.10
C ASN A 110 -21.56 -15.13 11.30
N ALA A 111 -22.72 -15.78 11.13
CA ALA A 111 -23.77 -15.84 12.16
C ALA A 111 -23.32 -16.54 13.47
N ASP A 112 -22.34 -17.44 13.39
CA ASP A 112 -21.78 -18.16 14.55
C ASP A 112 -20.73 -17.32 15.30
N GLY A 113 -20.38 -16.14 14.77
CA GLY A 113 -19.37 -15.23 15.31
C GLY A 113 -17.93 -15.59 14.92
N ASP A 114 -17.73 -16.55 14.03
CA ASP A 114 -16.43 -16.87 13.45
C ASP A 114 -16.15 -15.98 12.23
N MET A 115 -14.86 -15.80 11.88
CA MET A 115 -14.48 -15.08 10.66
C MET A 115 -14.09 -16.06 9.56
N GLU A 116 -14.88 -16.11 8.49
CA GLU A 116 -14.68 -17.00 7.36
C GLU A 116 -14.13 -16.27 6.13
N CYS A 117 -13.41 -17.00 5.28
CA CYS A 117 -12.87 -16.45 4.05
C CYS A 117 -13.96 -16.35 2.99
N VAL A 118 -14.38 -15.12 2.65
CA VAL A 118 -15.37 -14.86 1.59
C VAL A 118 -14.75 -15.09 0.21
N CYS A 119 -13.56 -14.52 0.01
CA CYS A 119 -12.79 -14.67 -1.22
C CYS A 119 -11.31 -14.40 -0.97
N TYR A 120 -10.48 -14.90 -1.90
CA TYR A 120 -9.06 -14.58 -1.94
C TYR A 120 -8.55 -14.61 -3.36
N HIS A 121 -7.46 -13.90 -3.60
CA HIS A 121 -6.73 -13.92 -4.87
C HIS A 121 -5.23 -14.02 -4.57
N GLY A 122 -4.55 -14.91 -5.30
CA GLY A 122 -3.13 -15.20 -5.11
C GLY A 122 -2.87 -16.56 -4.48
N ARG A 123 -1.59 -16.86 -4.29
CA ARG A 123 -0.97 -18.10 -3.75
C ARG A 123 -1.54 -19.49 -4.11
N GLY A 124 -2.38 -19.63 -5.13
CA GLY A 124 -2.64 -20.89 -5.86
C GLY A 124 -3.18 -22.06 -5.02
N ASN A 125 -3.12 -23.29 -5.56
CA ASN A 125 -3.83 -24.47 -5.02
C ASN A 125 -3.23 -25.08 -3.73
N SER A 126 -2.13 -24.56 -3.19
CA SER A 126 -1.37 -25.27 -2.13
C SER A 126 -1.62 -24.76 -0.71
N VAL A 127 -2.06 -23.52 -0.50
CA VAL A 127 -2.33 -22.99 0.85
C VAL A 127 -3.54 -22.06 0.82
N GLN A 128 -4.69 -22.58 1.22
CA GLN A 128 -5.91 -21.80 1.37
C GLN A 128 -5.87 -20.95 2.66
N PRO A 129 -6.43 -19.73 2.65
CA PRO A 129 -6.62 -18.95 3.87
C PRO A 129 -7.46 -19.74 4.88
N GLN A 130 -7.02 -19.76 6.14
CA GLN A 130 -7.73 -20.48 7.20
C GLN A 130 -8.65 -19.52 7.95
N PRO A 131 -9.84 -19.97 8.36
CA PRO A 131 -10.75 -19.15 9.14
C PRO A 131 -10.14 -18.71 10.47
N PHE A 132 -10.79 -17.73 11.09
CA PHE A 132 -10.52 -17.27 12.45
C PHE A 132 -11.66 -17.75 13.34
N ILE A 133 -11.39 -18.81 14.10
CA ILE A 133 -12.37 -19.45 14.97
C ILE A 133 -12.38 -18.74 16.32
N ARG A 134 -13.53 -18.23 16.77
CA ARG A 134 -13.69 -17.36 17.95
C ARG A 134 -13.21 -17.98 19.26
N THR A 135 -13.19 -19.31 19.35
CA THR A 135 -12.74 -20.06 20.52
C THR A 135 -11.22 -20.25 20.59
N THR A 136 -10.50 -19.84 19.53
CA THR A 136 -9.04 -19.90 19.47
C THR A 136 -8.46 -18.52 19.80
N LEU A 137 -7.29 -18.49 20.45
CA LEU A 137 -6.60 -17.24 20.76
C LEU A 137 -6.37 -16.36 19.51
N ARG A 138 -6.02 -16.97 18.37
CA ARG A 138 -5.88 -16.26 17.09
C ARG A 138 -7.19 -15.63 16.64
N GLY A 139 -8.31 -16.36 16.74
CA GLY A 139 -9.60 -15.87 16.30
C GLY A 139 -10.18 -14.80 17.22
N GLU A 140 -10.12 -15.02 18.54
CA GLU A 140 -10.54 -14.03 19.55
C GLU A 140 -9.86 -12.68 19.31
N ARG A 141 -8.53 -12.68 19.16
CA ARG A 141 -7.75 -11.48 18.92
C ARG A 141 -8.02 -10.82 17.57
N ALA A 142 -8.24 -11.61 16.51
CA ALA A 142 -8.60 -11.05 15.21
C ALA A 142 -10.00 -10.43 15.23
N LEU A 143 -10.95 -11.03 15.94
CA LEU A 143 -12.29 -10.48 16.14
C LEU A 143 -12.26 -9.22 17.02
N GLU A 144 -11.40 -9.18 18.05
CA GLU A 144 -11.16 -7.97 18.84
C GLU A 144 -10.55 -6.86 17.99
N PHE A 145 -9.58 -7.16 17.13
CA PHE A 145 -9.02 -6.21 16.16
C PHE A 145 -10.12 -5.62 15.26
N VAL A 146 -11.02 -6.45 14.73
CA VAL A 146 -12.14 -5.99 13.89
C VAL A 146 -13.13 -5.14 14.67
N ARG A 147 -13.48 -5.54 15.90
CA ARG A 147 -14.43 -4.82 16.75
C ARG A 147 -13.89 -3.46 17.20
N ARG A 148 -12.60 -3.39 17.50
CA ARG A 148 -11.93 -2.15 17.91
C ARG A 148 -11.83 -1.17 16.75
N GLY A 149 -11.66 -1.68 15.54
CA GLY A 149 -11.44 -0.85 14.36
C GLY A 149 -10.09 -0.12 14.39
N GLY A 150 -9.97 0.89 13.53
CA GLY A 150 -8.83 1.81 13.48
C GLY A 150 -7.70 1.40 12.54
N GLU A 151 -6.46 1.70 12.95
CA GLU A 151 -5.27 1.59 12.10
C GLU A 151 -4.99 0.15 11.63
N PRO A 152 -4.55 -0.05 10.38
CA PRO A 152 -4.17 -1.36 9.88
C PRO A 152 -3.01 -1.98 10.68
N LEU A 153 -3.16 -3.26 11.03
CA LEU A 153 -2.09 -4.06 11.61
C LEU A 153 -1.07 -4.41 10.52
N PHE A 154 0.19 -4.04 10.71
CA PHE A 154 1.27 -4.41 9.81
C PHE A 154 2.38 -5.17 10.52
N ILE A 155 2.64 -6.39 10.04
CA ILE A 155 3.74 -7.22 10.50
C ILE A 155 4.78 -7.33 9.38
N ARG A 156 5.90 -6.62 9.56
CA ARG A 156 7.01 -6.59 8.59
C ARG A 156 7.76 -7.92 8.50
N ASP A 157 7.90 -8.61 9.62
CA ASP A 157 8.58 -9.89 9.74
C ASP A 157 8.00 -10.69 10.91
N ILE A 158 7.21 -11.71 10.60
CA ILE A 158 6.47 -12.51 11.60
C ILE A 158 7.38 -13.33 12.51
N ASP A 159 8.61 -13.61 12.08
CA ASP A 159 9.57 -14.39 12.85
C ASP A 159 10.22 -13.54 13.96
N LYS A 160 10.11 -12.21 13.87
CA LYS A 160 10.67 -11.25 14.85
C LYS A 160 9.68 -10.73 15.89
N VAL A 161 8.43 -11.16 15.81
CA VAL A 161 7.34 -10.68 16.67
C VAL A 161 7.12 -11.64 17.84
N ASN A 162 6.92 -11.13 19.05
CA ASN A 162 6.50 -11.97 20.20
C ASN A 162 4.98 -12.07 20.30
N GLU A 163 4.47 -13.10 20.98
CA GLU A 163 3.02 -13.37 21.07
C GLU A 163 2.22 -12.32 21.87
N GLY A 164 2.88 -11.49 22.68
CA GLY A 164 2.23 -10.42 23.45
C GLY A 164 2.19 -9.06 22.76
N ASP A 165 2.96 -8.87 21.69
CA ASP A 165 3.24 -7.52 21.16
C ASP A 165 2.30 -7.10 20.02
N VAL A 166 1.41 -7.99 19.59
CA VAL A 166 0.54 -7.77 18.42
C VAL A 166 -0.85 -8.30 18.68
N ASP A 167 -1.84 -7.65 18.07
CA ASP A 167 -3.25 -8.04 18.21
C ASP A 167 -3.41 -9.52 17.93
N TYR A 168 -3.09 -9.98 16.71
CA TYR A 168 -3.09 -11.40 16.40
C TYR A 168 -1.89 -11.81 15.54
N ARG A 169 -1.56 -13.10 15.61
CA ARG A 169 -0.64 -13.74 14.68
C ARG A 169 -1.49 -14.50 13.68
N GLY A 170 -1.34 -14.21 12.39
CA GLY A 170 -1.97 -15.07 11.39
C GLY A 170 -1.36 -16.49 11.42
N THR A 171 -1.72 -17.35 10.47
CA THR A 171 -1.36 -18.78 10.51
C THR A 171 0.14 -19.09 10.41
N ARG A 172 0.97 -18.13 9.98
CA ARG A 172 2.38 -18.34 9.58
C ARG A 172 2.58 -19.37 8.46
N SER A 173 1.50 -19.83 7.81
CA SER A 173 1.56 -20.85 6.77
C SER A 173 1.88 -20.21 5.42
N GLY A 174 3.16 -20.28 5.03
CA GLY A 174 3.61 -19.89 3.70
C GLY A 174 3.81 -18.39 3.47
N TYR A 175 3.81 -17.57 4.53
CA TYR A 175 4.07 -16.13 4.46
C TYR A 175 4.91 -15.65 5.66
N LYS A 176 5.60 -14.52 5.49
CA LYS A 176 6.51 -13.93 6.50
C LYS A 176 6.18 -12.48 6.84
N THR A 177 5.32 -11.84 6.06
CA THR A 177 4.82 -10.49 6.30
C THR A 177 3.35 -10.41 5.90
N PHE A 178 2.58 -9.57 6.59
CA PHE A 178 1.18 -9.33 6.26
C PHE A 178 0.72 -7.95 6.73
N ILE A 179 -0.32 -7.44 6.08
CA ILE A 179 -1.07 -6.26 6.49
C ILE A 179 -2.54 -6.64 6.58
N SER A 180 -3.21 -6.20 7.63
CA SER A 180 -4.64 -6.43 7.83
C SER A 180 -5.34 -5.15 8.24
N ALA A 181 -6.50 -4.89 7.65
CA ALA A 181 -7.35 -3.76 7.99
C ALA A 181 -8.76 -4.25 8.30
N SER A 182 -9.37 -3.71 9.36
CA SER A 182 -10.72 -4.03 9.78
C SER A 182 -11.74 -3.42 8.82
N ILE A 183 -12.68 -4.24 8.36
CA ILE A 183 -13.86 -3.79 7.63
C ILE A 183 -14.91 -3.46 8.69
N HIS A 184 -15.08 -2.18 8.99
CA HIS A 184 -15.91 -1.71 10.09
C HIS A 184 -16.47 -0.31 9.80
N ASN A 185 -17.53 0.05 10.49
CA ASN A 185 -17.96 1.44 10.67
C ASN A 185 -17.94 1.78 12.17
N ASP A 186 -18.45 2.96 12.53
CA ASP A 186 -18.47 3.42 13.94
C ASP A 186 -19.30 2.52 14.88
N ALA A 187 -20.23 1.72 14.34
CA ALA A 187 -21.16 0.90 15.11
C ALA A 187 -20.84 -0.61 15.05
N ASP A 188 -20.41 -1.10 13.90
CA ASP A 188 -20.34 -2.52 13.55
C ASP A 188 -19.00 -2.89 12.92
N GLY A 189 -18.46 -4.04 13.34
CA GLY A 189 -17.34 -4.71 12.67
C GLY A 189 -17.87 -5.83 11.79
N TYR A 190 -17.59 -5.77 10.49
CA TYR A 190 -18.08 -6.73 9.49
C TYR A 190 -17.08 -7.85 9.19
N GLY A 191 -15.79 -7.59 9.34
CA GLY A 191 -14.73 -8.54 9.01
C GLY A 191 -13.39 -7.85 8.82
N MET A 192 -12.52 -8.43 7.99
CA MET A 192 -11.22 -7.80 7.66
C MET A 192 -10.74 -8.15 6.26
N VAL A 193 -9.96 -7.24 5.69
CA VAL A 193 -9.13 -7.52 4.51
C VAL A 193 -7.70 -7.75 4.96
N THR A 194 -7.02 -8.71 4.35
CA THR A 194 -5.63 -9.05 4.65
C THR A 194 -4.85 -9.28 3.36
N ILE A 195 -3.63 -8.76 3.30
CA ILE A 195 -2.64 -9.12 2.30
C ILE A 195 -1.44 -9.80 2.98
N ASP A 196 -0.90 -10.85 2.37
CA ASP A 196 0.27 -11.57 2.87
C ASP A 196 1.25 -11.96 1.76
N ALA A 197 2.54 -12.05 2.13
CA ALA A 197 3.63 -12.31 1.20
C ALA A 197 4.74 -13.20 1.82
N PRO A 198 5.47 -13.99 1.00
CA PRO A 198 6.39 -15.04 1.46
C PRO A 198 7.65 -14.49 2.10
N ARG A 199 8.05 -13.27 1.72
CA ARG A 199 9.35 -12.71 1.98
C ARG A 199 9.18 -11.56 2.96
N ALA A 200 9.86 -11.63 4.10
CA ALA A 200 9.87 -10.52 5.05
C ALA A 200 10.37 -9.24 4.35
N GLY A 201 9.75 -8.11 4.70
CA GLY A 201 10.09 -6.80 4.12
C GLY A 201 9.65 -6.59 2.66
N SER A 202 8.90 -7.51 2.04
CA SER A 202 8.31 -7.27 0.72
C SER A 202 7.09 -6.34 0.75
N LEU A 203 6.49 -6.15 1.93
CA LEU A 203 5.47 -5.15 2.19
C LEU A 203 6.11 -3.99 2.97
N VAL A 204 5.59 -2.79 2.78
CA VAL A 204 6.05 -1.55 3.42
C VAL A 204 4.90 -0.80 4.10
N ASP A 205 5.21 0.16 4.97
CA ASP A 205 4.21 0.93 5.70
C ASP A 205 3.22 1.68 4.78
N THR A 206 3.67 2.13 3.62
CA THR A 206 2.79 2.82 2.66
C THR A 206 1.69 1.90 2.11
N ASP A 207 1.94 0.59 2.03
CA ASP A 207 0.96 -0.38 1.54
C ASP A 207 -0.26 -0.46 2.48
N LYS A 208 -0.09 -0.12 3.77
CA LYS A 208 -1.19 -0.06 4.75
C LYS A 208 -2.32 0.84 4.30
N GLN A 209 -1.99 1.96 3.67
CA GLN A 209 -2.97 2.95 3.23
C GLN A 209 -3.85 2.41 2.08
N LEU A 210 -3.28 1.59 1.20
CA LEU A 210 -4.06 0.93 0.14
C LEU A 210 -4.99 -0.14 0.73
N VAL A 211 -4.51 -0.90 1.71
CA VAL A 211 -5.32 -1.93 2.38
C VAL A 211 -6.45 -1.30 3.20
N ALA A 212 -6.17 -0.20 3.91
CA ALA A 212 -7.16 0.60 4.63
C ALA A 212 -8.24 1.14 3.68
N LEU A 213 -7.84 1.80 2.59
CA LEU A 213 -8.77 2.34 1.59
C LEU A 213 -9.71 1.26 1.04
N VAL A 214 -9.19 0.07 0.77
CA VAL A 214 -10.01 -1.05 0.30
C VAL A 214 -10.92 -1.58 1.42
N ALA A 215 -10.46 -1.61 2.67
CA ALA A 215 -11.30 -1.96 3.82
C ALA A 215 -12.46 -0.98 3.99
N ASP A 216 -12.23 0.32 3.82
CA ASP A 216 -13.26 1.36 3.94
C ASP A 216 -14.32 1.23 2.83
N LEU A 217 -13.90 0.98 1.59
CA LEU A 217 -14.84 0.70 0.49
C LEU A 217 -15.67 -0.56 0.77
N LEU A 218 -15.04 -1.62 1.29
CA LEU A 218 -15.76 -2.82 1.70
C LEU A 218 -16.72 -2.52 2.86
N ALA A 219 -16.35 -1.69 3.82
CA ALA A 219 -17.22 -1.35 4.94
C ALA A 219 -18.52 -0.71 4.46
N ILE A 220 -18.44 0.18 3.46
CA ILE A 220 -19.62 0.76 2.80
C ILE A 220 -20.48 -0.34 2.16
N ALA A 221 -19.87 -1.25 1.40
CA ALA A 221 -20.57 -2.35 0.75
C ALA A 221 -21.31 -3.25 1.76
N PHE A 222 -20.62 -3.65 2.83
CA PHE A 222 -21.15 -4.50 3.88
C PHE A 222 -22.29 -3.83 4.64
N ALA A 223 -22.16 -2.54 4.95
CA ALA A 223 -23.24 -1.76 5.56
C ALA A 223 -24.50 -1.73 4.68
N ILE A 224 -24.35 -1.50 3.37
CA ILE A 224 -25.47 -1.50 2.42
C ILE A 224 -26.11 -2.90 2.29
N ALA A 225 -25.36 -3.99 2.48
CA ALA A 225 -25.90 -5.34 2.38
C ALA A 225 -26.71 -5.77 3.62
N GLU A 226 -26.34 -5.29 4.80
CA GLU A 226 -27.03 -5.64 6.05
C GLU A 226 -28.25 -4.76 6.36
N HIS A 227 -28.25 -3.50 5.90
CA HIS A 227 -29.38 -2.57 6.00
C HIS A 227 -30.24 -2.56 4.72
#